data_AF-A0A7J7KZR0-F1
#
_entry.id   AF-A0A7J7KZR0-F1
#
_cell.length_a   1.000
_cell.length_b   1.000
_cell.length_c   1.000
_cell.angle_alpha   90.00
_cell.angle_beta   90.00
_cell.angle_gamma   90.00
#
_symmetry.space_group_name_H-M   'P 1'
#
loop_
_entity.id
_entity.type
_entity.pdbx_description
1 polymer ?
#
loop_
_entity_poly.entity_id
_entity_poly.type
_entity_poly.pdbx_seq_one_letter_code
_entity_poly.pdbx_strand_id
1 'polypeptide(L)' 'MKLGWAFLNDHEPWAKFLRAKFLNKEGLLTQYYKNSSIWTGLKEAIVTVKAHSKWIIGSGKDIDF' A
#
# COMPACT_ATOMS: atom_id res chain seq x y z
N MET A 1 -7.40 -6.96 6.98
CA MET A 1 -6.25 -6.22 6.40
C MET A 1 -5.86 -6.72 5.00
N LYS A 2 -6.81 -7.19 4.17
CA LYS A 2 -6.48 -7.71 2.82
C LYS A 2 -6.25 -6.59 1.81
N LEU A 3 -7.02 -5.49 1.90
CA LEU A 3 -7.05 -4.43 0.89
C LEU A 3 -5.75 -3.61 0.82
N GLY A 4 -5.18 -3.19 1.96
CA GLY A 4 -3.93 -2.43 1.97
C GLY A 4 -2.73 -3.26 1.53
N TRP A 5 -2.72 -4.55 1.85
CA TRP A 5 -1.67 -5.48 1.40
C TRP A 5 -1.80 -5.80 -0.08
N ALA A 6 -3.02 -6.02 -0.58
CA ALA A 6 -3.29 -6.17 -2.01
C ALA A 6 -2.95 -4.89 -2.79
N PHE A 7 -3.27 -3.72 -2.22
CA PHE A 7 -2.86 -2.44 -2.77
C PHE A 7 -1.34 -2.37 -2.94
N LEU A 8 -0.52 -2.92 -2.04
CA LEU A 8 0.95 -2.89 -2.17
C LEU A 8 1.53 -3.99 -3.06
N ASN A 9 1.00 -5.21 -2.99
CA ASN A 9 1.63 -6.40 -3.59
C ASN A 9 0.90 -6.97 -4.81
N ASP A 10 -0.40 -6.69 -4.96
CA ASP A 10 -1.21 -7.33 -6.00
C ASP A 10 -0.94 -6.76 -7.41
N HIS A 11 -1.15 -7.54 -8.46
CA HIS A 11 -0.94 -7.08 -9.83
C HIS A 11 -2.24 -6.72 -10.56
N GLU A 12 -3.35 -6.75 -9.83
CA GLU A 12 -4.67 -6.39 -10.34
C GLU A 12 -4.71 -4.94 -10.88
N PRO A 13 -5.52 -4.67 -11.92
CA PRO A 13 -5.57 -3.36 -12.58
C PRO A 13 -5.91 -2.21 -11.64
N TRP A 14 -6.83 -2.42 -10.69
CA TRP A 14 -7.21 -1.40 -9.70
C TRP A 14 -6.04 -1.06 -8.76
N ALA A 15 -5.25 -2.06 -8.35
CA ALA A 15 -4.10 -1.85 -7.47
C ALA A 15 -3.00 -1.04 -8.18
N LYS A 16 -2.71 -1.38 -9.44
CA LYS A 16 -1.77 -0.62 -10.29
C LYS A 16 -2.22 0.83 -10.49
N PHE A 17 -3.51 1.04 -10.78
CA PHE A 17 -4.07 2.38 -10.94
C PHE A 17 -3.94 3.21 -9.66
N LEU A 18 -4.34 2.64 -8.51
CA LEU A 18 -4.24 3.35 -7.24
C LEU A 18 -2.77 3.63 -6.87
N ARG A 19 -1.84 2.71 -7.10
CA ARG A 19 -0.41 2.96 -6.89
C ARG A 19 0.09 4.10 -7.74
N ALA A 20 -0.18 4.09 -9.04
CA ALA A 20 0.23 5.17 -9.93
C ALA A 20 -0.40 6.51 -9.54
N LYS A 21 -1.63 6.49 -9.00
CA LYS A 21 -2.34 7.69 -8.58
C LYS A 21 -1.83 8.25 -7.25
N PHE A 22 -1.43 7.40 -6.31
CA PHE A 22 -1.23 7.77 -4.90
C PHE A 22 0.19 7.54 -4.36
N LEU A 23 1.03 6.76 -5.04
CA LEU A 23 2.44 6.60 -4.74
C LEU A 23 3.29 7.47 -5.67
N ASN A 24 4.43 7.92 -5.18
CA ASN A 24 5.47 8.53 -6.01
C ASN A 24 6.30 7.43 -6.71
N LYS A 25 7.25 7.85 -7.56
CA LYS A 25 8.17 6.92 -8.27
C LYS A 25 9.01 6.05 -7.34
N GLU A 26 9.15 6.44 -6.08
CA GLU A 26 9.92 5.74 -5.04
C GLU A 26 9.02 4.82 -4.19
N GLY A 27 7.73 4.69 -4.50
CA GLY A 27 6.78 3.86 -3.73
C GLY A 27 6.38 4.47 -2.38
N LEU A 28 6.65 5.75 -2.15
CA LEU A 28 6.20 6.52 -0.99
C LEU A 28 4.83 7.14 -1.26
N LEU A 29 4.03 7.26 -0.20
CA LEU A 29 2.74 7.94 -0.27
C LEU A 29 2.96 9.40 -0.66
N THR A 30 2.21 9.87 -1.66
CA THR A 30 2.27 11.30 -2.00
C THR A 30 1.79 12.15 -0.83
N GLN A 31 2.62 13.11 -0.42
CA GLN A 31 2.37 13.96 0.74
C GLN A 31 1.43 15.13 0.43
N TYR A 32 1.18 15.42 -0.84
CA TYR A 32 0.26 16.48 -1.26
C TYR A 32 -1.19 16.01 -1.30
N TYR A 33 -2.11 16.95 -1.14
CA TYR A 33 -3.55 16.70 -1.18
C TYR A 33 -3.98 16.09 -2.52
N LYS A 34 -4.70 14.97 -2.45
CA LYS A 34 -5.36 14.34 -3.59
C LYS A 34 -6.86 14.44 -3.36
N ASN A 35 -7.58 15.12 -4.25
CA ASN A 35 -9.03 15.19 -4.19
C ASN A 35 -9.64 13.82 -4.54
N SER A 36 -9.87 12.98 -3.53
CA SER A 36 -10.49 11.67 -3.67
C SER A 36 -11.11 11.26 -2.34
N SER A 37 -12.38 10.89 -2.36
CA SER A 37 -13.12 10.40 -1.19
C SER A 37 -12.53 9.12 -0.59
N ILE A 38 -11.85 8.31 -1.40
CA ILE A 38 -11.24 7.04 -0.98
C ILE A 38 -9.86 7.27 -0.36
N TRP A 39 -9.20 8.41 -0.65
CA TRP A 39 -7.81 8.65 -0.25
C TRP A 39 -7.62 8.65 1.26
N THR A 40 -8.53 9.27 2.01
CA THR A 40 -8.43 9.34 3.48
C THR A 40 -8.42 7.95 4.11
N GLY A 41 -9.40 7.09 3.76
CA GLY A 41 -9.45 5.71 4.27
C GLY A 41 -8.31 4.83 3.76
N LEU A 42 -7.87 5.02 2.51
CA LEU A 42 -6.75 4.29 1.96
C LEU A 42 -5.42 4.68 2.63
N LYS A 43 -5.24 5.96 2.96
CA LYS A 43 -4.06 6.47 3.66
C LYS A 43 -3.92 5.83 5.04
N GLU A 44 -5.00 5.80 5.82
CA GLU A 44 -5.02 5.11 7.12
C GLU A 44 -4.68 3.63 6.96
N ALA A 45 -5.34 2.94 6.03
CA ALA A 45 -5.07 1.52 5.78
C ALA A 45 -3.60 1.26 5.40
N ILE A 46 -2.97 2.11 4.57
CA ILE A 46 -1.57 1.95 4.18
C ILE A 46 -0.62 2.26 5.34
N VAL A 47 -0.91 3.30 6.13
CA VAL A 47 -0.10 3.63 7.32
C VAL A 47 -0.16 2.49 8.32
N THR A 48 -1.35 1.97 8.61
CA THR A 48 -1.55 0.82 9.49
C THR A 48 -0.85 -0.43 8.93
N VAL A 49 -1.00 -0.74 7.64
CA VAL A 49 -0.29 -1.86 7.02
C VAL A 49 1.21 -1.68 7.14
N LYS A 50 1.79 -0.53 6.77
CA LYS A 50 3.25 -0.27 6.89
C LYS A 50 3.75 -0.34 8.33
N ALA A 51 2.97 0.15 9.30
CA ALA A 51 3.31 0.07 10.71
C ALA A 51 3.36 -1.38 11.21
N HIS A 52 2.42 -2.22 10.78
CA HIS A 52 2.34 -3.63 11.19
C HIS A 52 3.11 -4.61 10.29
N SER A 53 3.59 -4.18 9.12
CA SER A 53 4.36 -5.02 8.18
C SER A 53 5.88 -4.80 8.25
N LYS A 54 6.37 -3.91 9.13
CA LYS A 54 7.80 -3.68 9.41
C LYS A 54 8.61 -4.94 9.78
N TRP A 55 7.96 -6.06 10.07
CA TRP A 55 8.60 -7.32 10.50
C TRP A 55 8.44 -8.50 9.54
N ILE A 56 7.80 -8.33 8.38
CA ILE A 56 7.76 -9.41 7.39
C ILE A 56 8.85 -9.13 6.36
N ILE A 57 10.10 -9.38 6.76
CA ILE A 57 11.20 -9.65 5.84
C ILE A 57 10.84 -11.00 5.22
N GLY A 58 10.37 -10.98 3.99
CA GLY A 58 9.93 -12.18 3.29
C GLY A 58 8.67 -11.89 2.51
N SER A 59 8.74 -11.99 1.18
CA SER A 59 7.52 -12.31 0.43
C SER A 59 6.92 -13.52 1.14
N GLY A 60 5.65 -13.51 1.56
CA GLY A 60 5.03 -14.53 2.42
C GLY A 60 5.00 -15.97 1.87
N LYS A 61 5.92 -16.32 0.97
CA LYS A 61 6.31 -17.65 0.53
C LYS A 61 7.58 -18.16 1.22
N ASP A 62 8.46 -17.28 1.70
CA ASP A 62 9.69 -17.65 2.41
C ASP A 62 9.81 -16.74 3.64
N ILE A 63 9.39 -17.27 4.77
CA ILE A 63 9.68 -16.70 6.09
C ILE A 63 10.65 -17.71 6.72
N ASP A 64 11.94 -17.37 6.70
CA ASP A 64 12.96 -18.09 7.47
C ASP A 64 13.06 -17.47 8.87
N PHE A 65 13.03 -18.32 9.90
CA PHE A 65 13.03 -17.94 11.32
C PHE A 65 14.42 -17.57 11.84
#